data_AF-A0AA89BTB8-F1
#
_entry.id   AF-A0AA89BTB8-F1
#
_cell.length_a   1.000
_cell.length_b   1.000
_cell.length_c   1.000
_cell.angle_alpha   90.00
_cell.angle_beta   90.00
_cell.angle_gamma   90.00
#
_symmetry.space_group_name_H-M   'P 1'
#
loop_
_entity.id
_entity.type
_entity.pdbx_description
1 polymer ?
#
loop_
_entity_poly.entity_id
_entity_poly.type
_entity_poly.pdbx_seq_one_letter_code
_entity_poly.pdbx_strand_id
1 'polypeptide(L)'
;MNNDLFQVLDNLWGPHTVDRFSSDGNAKCSRFNSRYWCRGAEAVNCFSQPWVGETNWWVPPPRLICKTIQKSISEKANGTLVVPEWKSAPFWPLLYKDGHFASFLQDHITFRGKNVTCAGRASIGLFNGSYDKLKIIAFKVRF
;
A
#
# COMPACT_ATOMS: atom_id res chain seq x y z
N MET A 1 -7.12 1.28 -4.51
CA MET A 1 -8.11 1.14 -3.42
C MET A 1 -9.32 2.03 -3.73
N ASN A 2 -10.53 1.58 -3.40
CA ASN A 2 -11.72 2.44 -3.33
C ASN A 2 -11.48 3.63 -2.37
N ASN A 3 -12.03 4.80 -2.69
CA ASN A 3 -11.99 6.00 -1.84
C ASN A 3 -12.62 5.78 -0.46
N ASP A 4 -13.74 5.06 -0.37
CA ASP A 4 -14.41 4.83 0.91
C ASP A 4 -13.52 4.03 1.87
N LEU A 5 -12.85 2.99 1.34
CA LEU A 5 -11.90 2.19 2.10
C LEU A 5 -10.67 2.98 2.51
N PHE A 6 -10.19 3.86 1.62
CA PHE A 6 -9.10 4.78 1.97
C PHE A 6 -9.53 5.70 3.12
N GLN A 7 -10.73 6.31 3.05
CA GLN A 7 -11.20 7.23 4.09
C GLN A 7 -11.35 6.54 5.45
N VAL A 8 -11.84 5.30 5.48
CA VAL A 8 -11.91 4.51 6.72
C VAL A 8 -10.52 4.33 7.32
N LEU A 9 -9.54 3.94 6.51
CA LEU A 9 -8.16 3.73 6.99
C LEU A 9 -7.46 5.03 7.35
N ASP A 10 -7.75 6.13 6.64
CA ASP A 10 -7.22 7.46 6.93
C ASP A 10 -7.76 8.00 8.26
N ASN A 11 -9.05 7.78 8.55
CA ASN A 11 -9.64 8.14 9.84
C ASN A 11 -9.06 7.32 11.00
N LEU A 12 -8.69 6.05 10.76
CA LEU A 12 -8.18 5.16 11.80
C LEU A 12 -6.69 5.34 12.06
N TRP A 13 -5.90 5.44 10.99
CA TRP A 13 -4.42 5.34 11.04
C TRP A 13 -3.71 6.54 10.40
N GLY A 14 -4.45 7.48 9.83
CA GLY A 14 -3.94 8.72 9.25
C GLY A 14 -3.86 9.88 10.26
N PRO A 15 -3.83 11.13 9.77
CA PRO A 15 -3.91 11.50 8.34
C PRO A 15 -2.67 11.03 7.57
N HIS A 16 -2.89 10.40 6.41
CA HIS A 16 -1.81 10.01 5.50
C HIS A 16 -1.32 11.23 4.73
N THR A 17 -0.02 11.47 4.79
CA THR A 17 0.58 12.69 4.23
C THR A 17 0.98 12.50 2.77
N VAL A 18 1.24 11.25 2.34
CA VAL A 18 1.80 10.98 1.01
C VAL A 18 1.44 9.59 0.46
N ASP A 19 0.95 9.55 -0.78
CA ASP A 19 0.68 8.32 -1.53
C ASP A 19 1.88 7.92 -2.39
N ARG A 20 2.57 6.83 -2.03
CA ARG A 20 3.85 6.46 -2.63
C ARG A 20 3.72 5.68 -3.93
N PHE A 21 2.52 5.23 -4.32
CA PHE A 21 2.33 4.36 -5.48
C PHE A 21 1.16 4.80 -6.36
N SER A 22 1.14 6.08 -6.74
CA SER A 22 -0.01 6.69 -7.41
C SER A 22 0.29 7.34 -8.75
N SER A 23 -0.76 7.83 -9.39
CA SER A 23 -0.73 8.75 -10.52
C SER A 23 -1.75 9.88 -10.31
N ASP A 24 -1.71 10.87 -11.19
CA ASP A 24 -2.64 12.01 -11.24
C ASP A 24 -4.14 11.65 -11.09
N GLY A 25 -4.55 10.50 -11.61
CA GLY A 25 -5.95 10.05 -11.63
C GLY A 25 -6.41 9.20 -10.45
N ASN A 26 -5.51 8.78 -9.56
CA ASN A 26 -5.87 7.86 -8.47
C ASN A 26 -5.17 8.14 -7.13
N ALA A 27 -4.43 9.24 -7.03
CA ALA A 27 -3.84 9.75 -5.80
C ALA A 27 -4.85 9.81 -4.66
N LYS A 28 -4.47 9.26 -3.50
CA LYS A 28 -5.28 9.33 -2.26
C LYS A 28 -4.90 10.49 -1.36
N CYS A 29 -3.66 10.94 -1.45
CA CYS A 29 -3.13 12.10 -0.73
C CYS A 29 -2.89 13.25 -1.72
N SER A 30 -2.85 14.48 -1.20
CA SER A 30 -2.48 15.67 -1.99
C SER A 30 -1.05 15.60 -2.51
N ARG A 31 -0.14 15.01 -1.73
CA ARG A 31 1.23 14.68 -2.12
C ARG A 31 1.28 13.22 -2.56
N PHE A 32 1.90 12.94 -3.70
CA PHE A 32 2.07 11.57 -4.17
C PHE A 32 3.31 11.39 -5.02
N ASN A 33 3.80 10.16 -5.09
CA ASN A 33 4.88 9.78 -5.99
C ASN A 33 4.36 8.84 -7.07
N SER A 34 4.95 8.94 -8.25
CA SER A 34 4.51 8.18 -9.43
C SER A 34 5.65 7.41 -10.09
N ARG A 35 5.29 6.39 -10.88
CA ARG A 35 6.28 5.60 -11.64
C ARG A 35 6.96 6.44 -12.73
N TYR A 36 6.18 7.29 -13.39
CA TYR A 36 6.63 8.21 -14.44
C TYR A 36 6.16 9.60 -14.09
N TRP A 37 6.83 10.62 -14.62
CA TRP A 37 6.39 12.00 -14.42
C TRP A 37 4.94 12.17 -14.86
N CYS A 38 4.13 12.78 -14.00
CA CYS A 38 2.76 13.19 -14.30
C CYS A 38 2.41 14.46 -13.53
N ARG A 39 1.34 15.13 -13.95
CA ARG A 39 0.88 16.37 -13.30
C ARG A 39 0.61 16.13 -11.81
N GLY A 40 1.18 16.98 -10.97
CA GLY A 40 0.98 16.95 -9.51
C GLY A 40 1.82 15.92 -8.76
N ALA A 41 2.60 15.07 -9.45
CA ALA A 41 3.51 14.17 -8.77
C ALA A 41 4.61 14.97 -8.06
N GLU A 42 4.77 14.77 -6.76
CA GLU A 42 5.85 15.35 -5.96
C GLU A 42 7.22 14.85 -6.43
N ALA A 43 7.29 13.56 -6.78
CA ALA A 43 8.50 12.93 -7.28
C ALA A 43 8.21 11.70 -8.14
N VAL A 44 9.14 11.40 -9.04
CA VAL A 44 9.20 10.12 -9.75
C VAL A 44 9.97 9.12 -8.90
N ASN A 45 9.54 7.86 -8.90
CA ASN A 45 10.15 6.76 -8.16
C ASN A 45 10.18 7.00 -6.65
N CYS A 46 9.17 6.50 -5.93
CA CYS A 46 9.08 6.64 -4.48
C CYS A 46 10.25 6.02 -3.70
N PHE A 47 11.00 5.06 -4.27
CA PHE A 47 12.11 4.43 -3.56
C PHE A 47 13.34 5.33 -3.42
N SER A 48 13.47 6.39 -4.23
CA SER A 48 14.52 7.40 -4.07
C SER A 48 14.16 8.50 -3.08
N GLN A 49 12.93 8.51 -2.56
CA GLN A 49 12.47 9.52 -1.61
C GLN A 49 12.62 9.04 -0.16
N PRO A 50 12.87 9.93 0.81
CA PRO A 50 12.81 9.59 2.22
C PRO A 50 11.34 9.32 2.62
N TRP A 51 11.11 8.24 3.39
CA TRP A 51 9.81 7.89 3.93
C TRP A 51 9.68 8.21 5.43
N VAL A 52 10.80 8.37 6.12
CA VAL A 52 10.82 8.77 7.53
C VAL A 52 10.20 10.17 7.73
N GLY A 53 9.52 10.36 8.86
CA GLY A 53 8.85 11.63 9.18
C GLY A 53 7.49 11.83 8.50
N GLU A 54 7.04 10.87 7.68
CA GLU A 54 5.76 10.90 6.98
C GLU A 54 4.81 9.79 7.47
N THR A 55 3.51 10.00 7.32
CA THR A 55 2.50 8.94 7.46
C THR A 55 2.20 8.39 6.08
N ASN A 56 2.97 7.38 5.68
CA ASN A 56 2.99 6.93 4.29
C ASN A 56 1.78 6.07 3.94
N TRP A 57 1.23 6.26 2.74
CA TRP A 57 0.25 5.37 2.15
C TRP A 57 0.90 4.48 1.09
N TRP A 58 0.95 3.16 1.35
CA TRP A 58 1.59 2.19 0.48
C TRP A 58 0.58 1.19 -0.09
N VAL A 59 0.30 1.32 -1.39
CA VAL A 59 -0.44 0.32 -2.19
C VAL A 59 0.45 -0.18 -3.35
N PRO A 60 1.57 -0.85 -3.06
CA PRO A 60 2.53 -1.25 -4.09
C PRO A 60 1.94 -2.32 -5.04
N PRO A 61 2.32 -2.31 -6.33
CA PRO A 61 2.16 -3.47 -7.19
C PRO A 61 2.81 -4.72 -6.58
N PRO A 62 2.27 -5.95 -6.76
CA PRO A 62 2.74 -7.15 -6.06
C PRO A 62 4.25 -7.40 -6.10
N ARG A 63 4.89 -7.17 -7.26
CA ARG A 63 6.34 -7.33 -7.45
C ARG A 63 7.21 -6.38 -6.60
N LEU A 64 6.62 -5.30 -6.08
CA LEU A 64 7.32 -4.27 -5.30
C LEU A 64 7.05 -4.37 -3.80
N ILE A 65 6.21 -5.31 -3.35
CA ILE A 65 5.84 -5.44 -1.93
C ILE A 65 7.08 -5.73 -1.07
N CYS A 66 7.90 -6.72 -1.42
CA CYS A 66 9.11 -7.03 -0.65
C CYS A 66 10.03 -5.81 -0.52
N LYS A 67 10.24 -5.08 -1.61
CA LYS A 67 11.08 -3.87 -1.63
C LYS A 67 10.48 -2.75 -0.77
N THR A 68 9.15 -2.64 -0.74
CA THR A 68 8.42 -1.67 0.10
C THR A 68 8.61 -1.99 1.58
N ILE A 69 8.43 -3.25 1.98
CA ILE A 69 8.64 -3.70 3.36
C ILE A 69 10.10 -3.49 3.79
N GLN A 70 11.05 -3.86 2.93
CA GLN A 70 12.48 -3.68 3.24
C GLN A 70 12.85 -2.20 3.44
N LYS A 71 12.35 -1.32 2.58
CA LYS A 71 12.61 0.12 2.72
C LYS A 71 11.94 0.70 3.97
N SER A 72 10.70 0.28 4.29
CA SER A 72 10.04 0.77 5.51
C SER A 72 10.80 0.35 6.76
N ILE A 73 11.33 -0.88 6.80
CA ILE A 73 12.21 -1.34 7.88
C ILE A 73 13.50 -0.54 7.94
N SER A 74 14.20 -0.37 6.80
CA SER A 74 15.50 0.31 6.79
C SER A 74 15.43 1.77 7.24
N GLU A 75 14.34 2.45 6.92
CA GLU A 75 14.13 3.86 7.25
C GLU A 75 13.31 4.07 8.52
N LYS A 76 12.85 2.98 9.18
CA LYS A 76 11.88 3.03 10.27
C LYS A 76 10.66 3.89 9.91
N ALA A 77 10.17 3.72 8.68
CA ALA A 77 9.09 4.52 8.15
C ALA A 77 7.73 4.01 8.63
N ASN A 78 6.88 4.95 9.03
CA ASN A 78 5.52 4.68 9.49
C ASN A 78 4.51 4.81 8.35
N GLY A 79 3.40 4.10 8.43
CA GLY A 79 2.34 4.24 7.43
C GLY A 79 1.37 3.07 7.39
N THR A 80 0.58 3.03 6.33
CA THR A 80 -0.34 1.94 6.05
C THR A 80 0.11 1.16 4.83
N LEU A 81 0.35 -0.14 5.00
CA LEU A 81 0.70 -1.06 3.93
C LEU A 81 -0.53 -1.89 3.54
N VAL A 82 -0.95 -1.76 2.28
CA VAL A 82 -2.10 -2.50 1.73
C VAL A 82 -1.61 -3.52 0.71
N VAL A 83 -1.87 -4.80 0.99
CA VAL A 83 -1.37 -5.92 0.18
C VAL A 83 -2.45 -7.00 0.03
N PRO A 84 -2.41 -7.83 -1.03
CA PRO A 84 -3.27 -9.00 -1.09
C PRO A 84 -2.90 -10.01 0.01
N GLU A 85 -3.89 -10.69 0.58
CA GLU A 85 -3.70 -11.77 1.56
C GLU A 85 -3.25 -13.05 0.84
N TRP A 86 -2.02 -13.08 0.35
CA TRP A 86 -1.44 -14.21 -0.38
C TRP A 86 -0.40 -14.92 0.47
N LYS A 87 -0.85 -15.93 1.23
CA LYS A 87 0.01 -16.68 2.17
C LYS A 87 1.20 -17.39 1.51
N SER A 88 1.07 -17.78 0.25
CA SER A 88 2.14 -18.41 -0.53
C SER A 88 3.07 -17.41 -1.24
N ALA A 89 2.82 -16.10 -1.13
CA ALA A 89 3.64 -15.10 -1.81
C ALA A 89 4.98 -14.86 -1.08
N PRO A 90 6.07 -14.54 -1.80
CA PRO A 90 7.39 -14.33 -1.20
C PRO A 90 7.46 -13.23 -0.13
N PHE A 91 6.54 -12.26 -0.15
CA PHE A 91 6.50 -11.20 0.86
C PHE A 91 5.83 -11.64 2.16
N TRP A 92 5.00 -12.69 2.14
CA TRP A 92 4.18 -13.06 3.29
C TRP A 92 5.02 -13.43 4.54
N PRO A 93 6.12 -14.19 4.41
CA PRO A 93 7.00 -14.47 5.56
C PRO A 93 7.65 -13.23 6.19
N LEU A 94 7.70 -12.09 5.49
CA LEU A 94 8.19 -10.82 6.05
C LEU A 94 7.15 -10.14 6.95
N LEU A 95 5.87 -10.48 6.78
CA LEU A 95 4.75 -9.90 7.53
C LEU A 95 4.27 -10.86 8.63
N TYR A 96 4.27 -12.17 8.37
CA TYR A 96 3.73 -13.18 9.26
C TYR A 96 4.63 -14.40 9.30
N LYS A 97 5.10 -14.77 10.50
CA LYS A 97 6.00 -15.89 10.72
C LYS A 97 5.68 -16.57 12.05
N ASP A 98 5.71 -17.89 12.06
CA ASP A 98 5.55 -18.73 13.27
C ASP A 98 4.29 -18.43 14.11
N GLY A 99 3.17 -18.08 13.45
CA GLY A 99 1.91 -17.79 14.13
C GLY A 99 1.70 -16.31 14.48
N HIS A 100 2.70 -15.45 14.26
CA HIS A 100 2.70 -14.07 14.70
C HIS A 100 2.96 -13.08 13.57
N PHE A 101 2.36 -11.89 13.65
CA PHE A 101 2.74 -10.77 12.79
C PHE A 101 4.09 -10.19 13.22
N ALA A 102 4.85 -9.67 12.27
CA ALA A 102 6.11 -8.99 12.54
C ALA A 102 5.89 -7.82 13.52
N SER A 103 6.86 -7.56 14.40
CA SER A 103 6.72 -6.62 15.52
C SER A 103 6.42 -5.17 15.11
N PHE A 104 6.79 -4.76 13.89
CA PHE A 104 6.49 -3.43 13.35
C PHE A 104 5.06 -3.29 12.81
N LEU A 105 4.28 -4.38 12.80
CA LEU A 105 2.87 -4.38 12.41
C LEU A 105 2.01 -4.20 13.66
N GLN A 106 1.59 -2.97 13.93
CA GLN A 106 0.85 -2.61 15.13
C GLN A 106 -0.60 -3.11 15.09
N ASP A 107 -1.23 -3.09 13.91
CA ASP A 107 -2.65 -3.41 13.72
C ASP A 107 -2.91 -3.87 12.27
N HIS A 108 -4.04 -4.51 12.02
CA HIS A 108 -4.45 -4.92 10.68
C HIS A 108 -5.98 -4.99 10.49
N ILE A 109 -6.43 -4.72 9.26
CA ILE A 109 -7.83 -4.86 8.84
C ILE A 109 -7.88 -5.63 7.54
N THR A 110 -8.80 -6.61 7.45
CA THR A 110 -9.00 -7.41 6.24
C THR A 110 -10.29 -7.01 5.53
N PHE A 111 -10.17 -6.72 4.24
CA PHE A 111 -11.28 -6.42 3.33
C PHE A 111 -11.55 -7.60 2.39
N ARG A 112 -12.82 -7.84 2.07
CA ARG A 112 -13.28 -8.91 1.17
C ARG A 112 -14.26 -8.36 0.15
N GLY A 113 -14.20 -8.84 -1.08
CA GLY A 113 -15.23 -8.61 -2.12
C GLY A 113 -14.78 -7.76 -3.31
N LYS A 114 -15.72 -7.56 -4.25
CA LYS A 114 -15.48 -6.91 -5.56
C LYS A 114 -15.04 -5.43 -5.50
N ASN A 115 -15.35 -4.71 -4.43
CA ASN A 115 -15.21 -3.24 -4.36
C ASN A 115 -13.91 -2.76 -3.70
N VAL A 116 -12.91 -3.62 -3.54
CA VAL A 116 -11.68 -3.28 -2.82
C VAL A 116 -10.64 -2.60 -3.72
N THR A 117 -10.58 -2.99 -4.99
CA THR A 117 -9.68 -2.42 -6.00
C THR A 117 -10.43 -1.57 -7.02
N CYS A 118 -9.85 -0.45 -7.44
CA CYS A 118 -10.30 0.29 -8.62
C CYS A 118 -9.39 -0.09 -9.79
N ALA A 119 -9.94 -0.27 -10.99
CA ALA A 119 -9.16 -0.57 -12.19
C ALA A 119 -8.13 0.55 -12.46
N GLY A 120 -6.87 0.17 -12.69
CA GLY A 120 -5.84 1.10 -13.16
C GLY A 120 -5.95 1.35 -14.67
N ARG A 121 -5.39 2.46 -15.18
CA ARG A 121 -5.46 2.84 -16.61
C ARG A 121 -4.67 1.93 -17.58
N ALA A 122 -3.82 1.03 -17.09
CA ALA A 122 -3.04 0.14 -17.95
C ALA A 122 -3.84 -1.13 -18.29
N SER A 123 -3.97 -1.45 -19.58
CA SER A 123 -4.65 -2.62 -20.15
C SER A 123 -4.08 -4.00 -19.74
N ILE A 124 -3.12 -4.04 -18.81
CA ILE A 124 -2.52 -5.25 -18.22
C ILE A 124 -2.82 -5.23 -16.70
N GLY A 125 -4.09 -5.11 -16.35
CA GLY A 125 -4.52 -5.20 -14.97
C GLY A 125 -4.45 -6.66 -14.51
N LEU A 126 -3.49 -6.99 -13.64
CA LEU A 126 -3.54 -8.19 -12.76
C LEU A 126 -4.85 -8.30 -11.94
N PHE A 127 -5.73 -7.31 -12.07
CA PHE A 127 -7.00 -7.11 -11.38
C PHE A 127 -8.20 -7.06 -12.35
N ASN A 128 -8.12 -7.65 -13.56
CA ASN A 128 -9.19 -7.60 -14.56
C ASN A 128 -10.11 -8.85 -14.67
N GLY A 129 -9.97 -9.86 -13.80
CA GLY A 129 -10.89 -11.01 -13.68
C GLY A 129 -12.01 -10.82 -12.63
N SER A 130 -13.03 -11.68 -12.63
CA SER A 130 -14.10 -11.67 -11.61
C SER A 130 -13.57 -12.08 -10.22
N TYR A 131 -13.14 -11.12 -9.40
CA TYR A 131 -12.55 -11.36 -8.07
C TYR A 131 -13.57 -11.30 -6.92
N ASP A 132 -14.58 -12.17 -6.91
CA ASP A 132 -15.41 -12.37 -5.71
C ASP A 132 -14.62 -12.91 -4.50
N LYS A 133 -13.36 -13.33 -4.69
CA LYS A 133 -12.51 -13.98 -3.69
C LYS A 133 -11.24 -13.21 -3.29
N LEU A 134 -10.97 -12.04 -3.86
CA LEU A 134 -9.75 -11.30 -3.48
C LEU A 134 -9.89 -10.76 -2.05
N LYS A 135 -8.96 -11.18 -1.19
CA LYS A 135 -8.80 -10.65 0.16
C LYS A 135 -7.62 -9.71 0.16
N ILE A 136 -7.82 -8.53 0.71
CA ILE A 136 -6.78 -7.53 0.89
C ILE A 136 -6.67 -7.27 2.37
N ILE A 137 -5.45 -7.17 2.86
CA ILE A 137 -5.13 -6.81 4.23
C ILE A 137 -4.40 -5.48 4.23
N ALA A 138 -4.87 -4.56 5.06
CA ALA A 138 -4.18 -3.32 5.37
C ALA A 138 -3.52 -3.49 6.73
N PHE A 139 -2.25 -3.11 6.82
CA PHE A 139 -1.47 -3.15 8.05
C PHE A 139 -1.10 -1.74 8.47
N LYS A 140 -1.27 -1.44 9.76
CA LYS A 140 -0.66 -0.29 10.41
C LYS A 140 0.80 -0.61 10.71
N VAL A 141 1.71 0.03 9.99
CA VAL A 141 3.16 -0.11 10.16
C VAL A 141 3.66 0.99 11.07
N ARG A 142 4.35 0.61 12.15
CA ARG A 142 4.94 1.56 13.10
C ARG A 142 6.27 1.03 13.65
N PHE A 143 7.28 1.89 13.62
CA PHE A 143 8.61 1.67 14.21
C PHE A 143 8.89 2.62 15.37
#